data_AF-A0A5J4PQX9-F1
#
_entry.id   AF-A0A5J4PQX9-F1
#
_cell.length_a   1.000
_cell.length_b   1.000
_cell.length_c   1.000
_cell.angle_alpha   90.00
_cell.angle_beta   90.00
_cell.angle_gamma   90.00
#
_symmetry.space_group_name_H-M   'P 1'
#
loop_
_entity.id
_entity.type
_entity.pdbx_description
1 polymer ?
#
loop_
_entity_poly.entity_id
_entity_poly.type
_entity_poly.pdbx_seq_one_letter_code
_entity_poly.pdbx_strand_id
1 'polypeptide(L)'
;ENIELPKTNDQTSHDFYHQTPVTCLSSINYQQESRYEQEVNATTILSPVLSHTGSFTLLCIKRMFEEKCLQGVKKCYWYSDGGPHFRNQQLVCALLRKDKLLIPNIEFVINFCEPYHGKGVVDSLFGKYEIELEKNLDEDGINSIVDLKDQLRHLTFVDSIKSKSNSNGHEVI
;
A
#
# COMPACT_ATOMS: atom_id res chain seq x y z
N GLU A 1 7.83 2.40 -1.13
CA GLU A 1 8.23 3.76 -0.72
C GLU A 1 8.49 3.81 0.77
N ASN A 2 9.12 4.87 1.29
CA ASN A 2 9.37 5.06 2.73
C ASN A 2 8.88 6.43 3.20
N ILE A 3 8.45 6.52 4.46
CA ILE A 3 8.15 7.77 5.16
C ILE A 3 9.10 7.88 6.35
N GLU A 4 9.86 8.96 6.41
CA GLU A 4 10.85 9.20 7.47
C GLU A 4 10.16 9.73 8.75
N LEU A 5 10.47 9.11 9.90
CA LEU A 5 9.97 9.53 11.23
C LEU A 5 11.13 9.74 12.22
N PRO A 6 11.06 10.70 13.16
CA PRO A 6 9.94 11.60 13.39
C PRO A 6 9.86 12.67 12.30
N LYS A 7 8.63 13.02 11.90
CA LYS A 7 8.36 14.09 10.92
C LYS A 7 7.88 15.33 11.69
N THR A 8 8.71 16.36 11.77
CA THR A 8 8.46 17.64 12.46
C THR A 8 8.46 18.83 11.49
N ASN A 9 7.86 19.96 11.89
CA ASN A 9 7.77 21.19 11.08
C ASN A 9 9.14 21.83 10.84
N ASP A 10 9.96 21.91 11.90
CA ASP A 10 11.34 22.33 11.82
C ASP A 10 12.26 21.11 11.97
N GLN A 11 13.06 20.83 10.94
CA GLN A 11 14.09 19.81 10.98
C GLN A 11 15.45 20.51 11.03
N THR A 12 16.14 20.40 12.17
CA THR A 12 17.54 20.81 12.22
C THR A 12 18.39 19.79 11.46
N SER A 13 19.55 20.20 10.93
CA SER A 13 20.39 19.32 10.11
C SER A 13 20.84 18.06 10.84
N HIS A 14 20.87 18.07 12.18
CA HIS A 14 21.25 16.92 12.98
C HIS A 14 20.08 15.92 13.14
N ASP A 15 18.86 16.42 13.38
CA ASP A 15 17.68 15.57 13.63
C ASP A 15 17.25 14.80 12.37
N PHE A 16 17.50 15.37 11.19
CA PHE A 16 17.27 14.71 9.90
C PHE A 16 17.99 13.36 9.78
N TYR A 17 19.22 13.24 10.29
CA TYR A 17 20.00 11.98 10.22
C TYR A 17 19.58 10.93 11.24
N HIS A 18 18.72 11.29 12.20
CA HIS A 18 18.19 10.38 13.21
C HIS A 18 16.81 9.83 12.85
N GLN A 19 16.27 10.23 11.69
CA GLN A 19 15.02 9.67 11.22
C GLN A 19 15.18 8.19 10.89
N THR A 20 14.15 7.44 11.26
CA THR A 20 13.99 6.04 10.94
C THR A 20 12.92 5.92 9.86
N PRO A 21 13.24 5.29 8.72
CA PRO A 21 12.25 5.14 7.67
C PRO A 21 11.20 4.11 8.10
N VAL A 22 9.97 4.37 7.69
CA VAL A 22 8.86 3.43 7.74
C VAL A 22 8.52 3.07 6.31
N THR A 23 8.65 1.80 5.96
CA THR A 23 8.24 1.29 4.65
C THR A 23 6.74 1.35 4.50
N CYS A 24 6.32 1.93 3.38
CA CYS A 24 4.94 2.04 2.93
C CYS A 24 4.79 1.22 1.65
N LEU A 25 3.96 0.17 1.72
CA LEU A 25 3.60 -0.67 0.58
C LEU A 25 2.10 -0.61 0.37
N SER A 26 1.70 -0.03 -0.76
CA SER A 26 0.29 0.20 -1.09
C SER A 26 -0.16 -0.60 -2.31
N SER A 27 -1.42 -1.01 -2.31
CA SER A 27 -2.11 -1.57 -3.48
C SER A 27 -3.42 -0.82 -3.72
N ILE A 28 -3.81 -0.72 -4.99
CA ILE A 28 -5.17 -0.37 -5.38
C ILE A 28 -5.83 -1.63 -5.91
N ASN A 29 -6.94 -2.01 -5.27
CA ASN A 29 -7.68 -3.22 -5.54
C ASN A 29 -8.95 -2.85 -6.29
N TYR A 30 -9.11 -3.42 -7.47
CA TYR A 30 -10.29 -3.24 -8.31
C TYR A 30 -11.08 -4.55 -8.31
N GLN A 31 -12.28 -4.53 -7.73
CA GLN A 31 -13.19 -5.67 -7.70
C GLN A 31 -14.41 -5.38 -8.56
N GLN A 32 -14.62 -6.21 -9.57
CA GLN A 32 -15.79 -6.09 -10.44
C GLN A 32 -16.90 -7.00 -9.93
N GLU A 33 -17.97 -6.42 -9.40
CA GLU A 33 -19.15 -7.17 -8.95
C GLU A 33 -20.14 -7.40 -10.10
N SER A 34 -20.25 -6.43 -11.01
CA SER A 34 -21.10 -6.52 -12.19
C SER A 34 -20.54 -5.70 -13.36
N ARG A 35 -21.25 -5.67 -14.50
CA ARG A 35 -20.84 -4.85 -15.66
C ARG A 35 -20.80 -3.35 -15.35
N TYR A 36 -21.51 -2.91 -14.31
CA TYR A 36 -21.70 -1.49 -13.98
C TYR A 36 -21.18 -1.12 -12.59
N GLU A 37 -20.84 -2.10 -11.75
CA GLU A 37 -20.36 -1.88 -10.39
C GLU A 37 -18.93 -2.40 -10.24
N GLN A 38 -18.05 -1.46 -9.90
CA GLN A 38 -16.66 -1.71 -9.62
C GLN A 38 -16.34 -1.08 -8.27
N GLU A 39 -15.96 -1.92 -7.32
CA GLU A 39 -15.45 -1.48 -6.03
C GLU A 39 -13.95 -1.17 -6.19
N VAL A 40 -13.54 0.00 -5.72
CA VAL A 40 -12.14 0.39 -5.67
C VAL A 40 -11.73 0.56 -4.22
N ASN A 41 -10.71 -0.18 -3.78
CA ASN A 41 -10.21 -0.09 -2.42
C ASN A 41 -8.70 0.06 -2.41
N ALA A 42 -8.19 0.94 -1.56
CA ALA A 42 -6.76 1.01 -1.30
C ALA A 42 -6.40 0.20 -0.06
N THR A 43 -5.25 -0.46 -0.07
CA THR A 43 -4.67 -1.06 1.13
C THR A 43 -3.24 -0.59 1.24
N THR A 44 -2.88 0.01 2.38
CA THR A 44 -1.53 0.47 2.68
C THR A 44 -1.01 -0.32 3.89
N ILE A 45 0.17 -0.92 3.78
CA ILE A 45 0.86 -1.56 4.89
C ILE A 45 2.04 -0.70 5.30
N LEU A 46 2.10 -0.35 6.58
CA LEU A 46 3.25 0.32 7.20
C LEU A 46 4.13 -0.71 7.90
N SER A 47 5.44 -0.60 7.75
CA SER A 47 6.38 -1.48 8.41
C SER A 47 7.67 -0.77 8.81
N PRO A 48 8.22 -1.04 10.02
CA PRO A 48 9.58 -0.61 10.36
C PRO A 48 10.65 -1.42 9.61
N VAL A 49 10.26 -2.46 8.85
CA VAL A 49 11.18 -3.31 8.08
C VAL A 49 11.52 -2.63 6.76
N LEU A 50 12.73 -2.09 6.67
CA LEU A 50 13.27 -1.42 5.46
C LEU A 50 13.64 -2.38 4.33
N SER A 51 13.70 -3.67 4.63
CA SER A 51 14.15 -4.66 3.66
C SER A 51 13.05 -4.89 2.63
N HIS A 52 13.16 -4.24 1.47
CA HIS A 52 12.36 -4.53 0.28
C HIS A 52 12.79 -5.88 -0.31
N THR A 53 12.48 -6.97 0.39
CA THR A 53 12.78 -8.34 -0.03
C THR A 53 11.51 -9.03 -0.50
N GLY A 54 11.65 -10.07 -1.33
CA GLY A 54 10.50 -10.89 -1.73
C GLY A 54 9.75 -11.52 -0.54
N SER A 55 10.46 -11.82 0.55
CA SER A 55 9.84 -12.34 1.79
C SER A 55 8.94 -11.32 2.46
N PHE A 56 9.40 -10.07 2.55
CA PHE A 56 8.60 -8.97 3.06
C PHE A 56 7.35 -8.75 2.20
N THR A 57 7.53 -8.68 0.88
CA THR A 57 6.40 -8.52 -0.05
C THR A 57 5.38 -9.65 0.07
N LEU A 58 5.82 -10.89 0.25
CA LEU A 58 4.92 -12.03 0.46
C LEU A 58 4.11 -11.93 1.75
N LEU A 59 4.72 -11.43 2.83
CA LEU A 59 4.01 -11.18 4.08
C LEU A 59 2.95 -10.09 3.89
N CYS A 60 3.30 -9.00 3.21
CA CYS A 60 2.38 -7.93 2.87
C CYS A 60 1.19 -8.45 2.04
N ILE A 61 1.46 -9.20 0.97
CA ILE A 61 0.40 -9.78 0.13
C ILE A 61 -0.51 -10.68 0.97
N LYS A 62 0.05 -11.57 1.79
CA LYS A 62 -0.75 -12.43 2.66
C LYS A 62 -1.67 -11.62 3.58
N ARG A 63 -1.14 -10.56 4.21
CA ARG A 63 -1.89 -9.66 5.09
C ARG A 63 -3.00 -8.92 4.34
N MET A 64 -2.73 -8.41 3.14
CA MET A 64 -3.73 -7.72 2.31
C MET A 64 -4.94 -8.63 2.03
N PHE A 65 -4.72 -9.90 1.70
CA PHE A 65 -5.79 -10.84 1.41
C PHE A 65 -6.59 -11.32 2.64
N GLU A 66 -6.23 -10.88 3.86
CA GLU A 66 -7.07 -11.05 5.05
C GLU A 66 -8.15 -9.95 5.15
N GLU A 67 -8.02 -8.88 4.36
CA GLU A 67 -8.96 -7.76 4.38
C GLU A 67 -10.31 -8.10 3.76
N LYS A 68 -11.36 -7.48 4.33
CA LYS A 68 -12.76 -7.76 3.96
C LYS A 68 -13.03 -7.52 2.48
N CYS A 69 -12.43 -6.48 1.91
CA CYS A 69 -12.61 -6.11 0.51
C CYS A 69 -12.04 -7.14 -0.49
N LEU A 70 -11.23 -8.11 -0.03
CA LEU A 70 -10.68 -9.18 -0.86
C LEU A 70 -11.29 -10.55 -0.53
N GLN A 71 -12.26 -10.61 0.39
CA GLN A 71 -12.94 -11.86 0.73
C GLN A 71 -13.79 -12.35 -0.46
N GLY A 72 -13.66 -13.64 -0.76
CA GLY A 72 -14.43 -14.28 -1.84
C GLY A 72 -13.83 -14.12 -3.24
N VAL A 73 -12.73 -13.37 -3.39
CA VAL A 73 -11.96 -13.29 -4.64
C VAL A 73 -11.44 -14.68 -4.99
N LYS A 74 -11.70 -15.14 -6.21
CA LYS A 74 -11.21 -16.45 -6.73
C LYS A 74 -10.03 -16.31 -7.69
N LYS A 75 -9.86 -15.14 -8.29
CA LYS A 75 -8.83 -14.87 -9.27
C LYS A 75 -8.31 -13.45 -9.08
N CYS A 76 -6.99 -13.31 -8.98
CA CYS A 76 -6.31 -12.03 -8.82
C CYS A 76 -5.38 -11.79 -10.00
N TYR A 77 -5.59 -10.67 -10.69
CA TYR A 77 -4.63 -10.14 -11.67
C TYR A 77 -3.71 -9.16 -10.94
N TRP A 78 -2.50 -9.61 -10.63
CA TRP A 78 -1.49 -8.83 -9.94
C TRP A 78 -0.66 -8.02 -10.94
N TYR A 79 -0.53 -6.72 -10.70
CA TYR A 79 0.31 -5.81 -11.47
C TYR A 79 1.33 -5.14 -10.55
N SER A 80 2.58 -5.06 -10.99
CA SER A 80 3.67 -4.36 -10.30
C SER A 80 4.71 -3.86 -11.30
N ASP A 81 5.54 -2.90 -10.89
CA ASP A 81 6.62 -2.28 -11.67
C ASP A 81 7.76 -3.26 -12.08
N GLY A 82 7.73 -4.50 -11.57
CA GLY A 82 8.76 -5.49 -11.83
C GLY A 82 10.07 -5.23 -11.09
N GLY A 83 10.08 -4.37 -10.07
CA GLY A 83 11.22 -4.14 -9.19
C GLY A 83 11.69 -5.44 -8.52
N PRO A 84 12.95 -5.54 -8.05
CA PRO A 84 13.53 -6.80 -7.56
C PRO A 84 12.73 -7.50 -6.45
N HIS A 85 12.02 -6.73 -5.64
CA HIS A 85 11.17 -7.23 -4.56
C HIS A 85 9.84 -7.82 -5.03
N PHE A 86 9.35 -7.42 -6.20
CA PHE A 86 8.19 -8.03 -6.86
C PHE A 86 8.60 -9.10 -7.88
N ARG A 87 9.63 -8.86 -8.69
CA ARG A 87 10.10 -9.79 -9.72
C ARG A 87 11.26 -10.63 -9.22
N ASN A 88 10.97 -11.54 -8.30
CA ASN A 88 11.92 -12.55 -7.84
C ASN A 88 11.30 -13.95 -7.77
N GLN A 89 12.17 -14.96 -7.77
CA GLN A 89 11.77 -16.37 -7.76
C GLN A 89 10.90 -16.71 -6.54
N GLN A 90 11.23 -16.16 -5.36
CA GLN A 90 10.50 -16.47 -4.13
C GLN A 90 9.02 -16.05 -4.27
N LEU A 91 8.77 -14.83 -4.73
CA LEU A 91 7.43 -14.29 -4.89
C LEU A 91 6.65 -15.01 -6.00
N VAL A 92 7.27 -15.14 -7.18
CA VAL A 92 6.65 -15.82 -8.33
C VAL A 92 6.28 -17.27 -7.98
N CYS A 93 7.19 -18.01 -7.35
CA CYS A 93 6.93 -19.38 -6.93
C CYS A 93 5.97 -19.49 -5.75
N ALA A 94 5.77 -18.46 -4.93
CA ALA A 94 4.78 -18.51 -3.85
C ALA A 94 3.36 -18.24 -4.37
N LEU A 95 3.21 -17.37 -5.38
CA LEU A 95 1.90 -17.00 -5.93
C LEU A 95 1.40 -17.99 -6.99
N LEU A 96 2.27 -18.57 -7.82
CA LEU A 96 1.85 -19.41 -8.96
C LEU A 96 1.86 -20.92 -8.70
N ARG A 97 2.40 -21.35 -7.56
CA ARG A 97 2.59 -22.76 -7.26
C ARG A 97 1.30 -23.44 -6.83
N LYS A 98 0.96 -24.55 -7.47
CA LYS A 98 -0.33 -25.24 -7.29
C LYS A 98 -0.39 -26.21 -6.10
N ASP A 99 0.75 -26.78 -5.71
CA ASP A 99 0.86 -27.75 -4.61
C ASP A 99 0.92 -27.09 -3.22
N LYS A 100 1.37 -25.84 -3.14
CA LYS A 100 1.46 -25.08 -1.89
C LYS A 100 1.09 -23.61 -2.13
N LEU A 101 -0.20 -23.34 -2.02
CA LEU A 101 -0.76 -22.00 -2.22
C LEU A 101 -0.41 -21.08 -1.04
N LEU A 102 0.08 -19.87 -1.34
CA LEU A 102 0.28 -18.82 -0.34
C LEU A 102 -1.07 -18.36 0.26
N ILE A 103 -2.04 -18.15 -0.61
CA ILE A 103 -3.42 -17.76 -0.27
C ILE A 103 -4.35 -18.82 -0.87
N PRO A 104 -5.06 -19.60 -0.03
CA PRO A 104 -5.91 -20.68 -0.51
C PRO A 104 -7.03 -20.18 -1.43
N ASN A 105 -7.40 -20.99 -2.42
CA ASN A 105 -8.54 -20.77 -3.31
C ASN A 105 -8.47 -19.52 -4.22
N ILE A 106 -7.28 -18.95 -4.41
CA ILE A 106 -7.05 -17.83 -5.33
C ILE A 106 -6.09 -18.23 -6.44
N GLU A 107 -6.53 -18.03 -7.68
CA GLU A 107 -5.66 -18.12 -8.86
C GLU A 107 -4.99 -16.77 -9.11
N PHE A 108 -3.66 -16.73 -9.07
CA PHE A 108 -2.89 -15.54 -9.42
C PHE A 108 -2.50 -15.51 -10.90
N VAL A 109 -2.63 -14.35 -11.52
CA VAL A 109 -2.04 -14.01 -12.82
C VAL A 109 -1.13 -12.81 -12.60
N ILE A 110 0.18 -12.97 -12.82
CA ILE A 110 1.18 -11.94 -12.53
C ILE A 110 1.58 -11.20 -13.80
N ASN A 111 1.57 -9.88 -13.73
CA ASN A 111 2.01 -8.98 -14.78
C ASN A 111 3.04 -8.00 -14.22
N PHE A 112 4.20 -7.92 -14.89
CA PHE A 112 5.28 -6.97 -14.56
C PHE A 112 5.38 -5.82 -15.57
N CYS A 113 4.45 -5.76 -16.52
CA CYS A 113 4.38 -4.65 -17.46
C CYS A 113 3.45 -3.59 -16.86
N GLU A 114 4.03 -2.49 -16.40
CA GLU A 114 3.27 -1.27 -16.13
C GLU A 114 3.02 -0.55 -17.48
N PRO A 115 1.78 -0.45 -17.96
CA PRO A 115 1.53 -0.06 -19.35
C PRO A 115 1.70 1.43 -19.69
N TYR A 116 2.20 2.31 -18.82
CA TYR A 116 2.22 3.76 -19.11
C TYR A 116 3.43 4.53 -18.59
N HIS A 117 3.91 5.48 -19.41
CA HIS A 117 4.81 6.56 -19.01
C HIS A 117 4.00 7.63 -18.24
N GLY A 118 3.85 7.45 -16.94
CA GLY A 118 3.19 8.37 -16.00
C GLY A 118 3.14 7.76 -14.60
N LYS A 119 3.10 8.58 -13.55
CA LYS A 119 2.92 8.08 -12.16
C LYS A 119 1.60 7.31 -12.05
N GLY A 120 1.65 6.07 -11.58
CA GLY A 120 0.48 5.21 -11.45
C GLY A 120 -0.53 5.74 -10.41
N VAL A 121 -1.69 5.07 -10.30
CA VAL A 121 -2.68 5.40 -9.25
C VAL A 121 -2.09 5.17 -7.85
N VAL A 122 -1.24 4.15 -7.70
CA VAL A 122 -0.51 3.86 -6.46
C VAL A 122 0.48 4.98 -6.14
N ASP A 123 1.26 5.44 -7.13
CA ASP A 123 2.20 6.56 -6.94
C ASP A 123 1.48 7.87 -6.60
N SER A 124 0.31 8.08 -7.21
CA SER A 124 -0.54 9.23 -6.94
C SER A 124 -1.06 9.21 -5.49
N LEU A 125 -1.40 8.02 -4.98
CA LEU A 125 -1.78 7.84 -3.57
C LEU A 125 -0.61 8.16 -2.64
N PHE A 126 0.59 7.66 -2.95
CA PHE A 126 1.77 7.94 -2.13
C PHE A 126 2.14 9.43 -2.15
N GLY A 127 2.16 10.06 -3.32
CA GLY A 127 2.41 11.51 -3.42
C GLY A 127 1.35 12.34 -2.69
N LYS A 128 0.10 11.86 -2.63
CA LYS A 128 -0.94 12.50 -1.82
C LYS A 128 -0.64 12.42 -0.33
N TYR A 129 -0.15 11.28 0.16
CA TYR A 129 0.27 11.15 1.56
C TYR A 129 1.35 12.17 1.90
N GLU A 130 2.41 12.28 1.09
CA GLU A 130 3.48 13.25 1.35
C GLU A 130 2.94 14.68 1.46
N ILE A 131 2.14 15.10 0.48
CA ILE A 131 1.56 16.45 0.43
C ILE A 131 0.65 16.71 1.63
N GLU A 132 -0.24 15.78 1.97
CA GLU A 132 -1.22 16.01 3.01
C GLU A 132 -0.63 15.86 4.41
N LEU A 133 0.36 14.99 4.63
CA LEU A 133 1.10 14.95 5.89
C LEU A 133 1.88 16.25 6.11
N GLU A 134 2.49 16.83 5.07
CA GLU A 134 3.19 18.12 5.18
C GLU A 134 2.24 19.28 5.48
N LYS A 135 1.06 19.33 4.86
CA LYS A 135 0.09 20.42 5.10
C LYS A 135 -0.57 20.37 6.48
N ASN A 136 -0.72 19.16 7.04
CA ASN A 136 -1.50 18.94 8.26
C ASN A 136 -0.61 18.54 9.45
N LEU A 137 0.69 18.76 9.36
CA LEU A 137 1.63 18.50 10.45
C LEU A 137 1.38 19.47 11.61
N ASP A 138 1.09 18.92 12.78
CA ASP A 138 0.91 19.70 14.01
C ASP A 138 2.27 20.09 14.63
N GLU A 139 2.24 20.88 15.70
CA GLU A 139 3.46 21.33 16.39
C GLU A 139 4.29 20.15 16.93
N ASP A 140 3.63 19.07 17.36
CA ASP A 140 4.26 17.88 17.91
C ASP A 140 4.80 16.93 16.83
N GLY A 141 4.29 17.01 15.59
CA GLY A 141 4.69 16.18 14.46
C GLY A 141 4.26 14.71 14.57
N ILE A 142 4.77 13.89 13.66
CA ILE A 142 4.50 12.44 13.62
C ILE A 142 5.70 11.72 14.21
N ASN A 143 5.52 11.13 15.40
CA ASN A 143 6.63 10.57 16.16
C ASN A 143 6.69 9.04 16.14
N SER A 144 5.62 8.37 15.70
CA SER A 144 5.56 6.92 15.65
C SER A 144 4.81 6.38 14.44
N ILE A 145 5.02 5.10 14.15
CA ILE A 145 4.27 4.38 13.12
C ILE A 145 2.76 4.32 13.42
N VAL A 146 2.39 4.36 14.70
CA VAL A 146 0.98 4.36 15.12
C VAL A 146 0.34 5.70 14.77
N ASP A 147 1.03 6.81 15.08
CA ASP A 147 0.55 8.16 14.73
C ASP A 147 0.45 8.32 13.21
N LEU A 148 1.46 7.83 12.47
CA LEU A 148 1.45 7.83 11.02
C LEU A 148 0.24 7.07 10.47
N LYS A 149 -0.02 5.86 10.99
CA LYS A 149 -1.18 5.06 10.59
C LYS A 149 -2.49 5.82 10.82
N ASP A 150 -2.65 6.43 12.00
CA ASP A 150 -3.89 7.11 12.37
C ASP A 150 -4.10 8.38 11.52
N GLN A 151 -3.03 9.14 11.24
CA GLN A 151 -3.10 10.27 10.31
C GLN A 151 -3.46 9.84 8.89
N LEU A 152 -2.84 8.79 8.36
CA LEU A 152 -3.15 8.29 7.02
C LEU A 152 -4.61 7.81 6.93
N ARG A 153 -5.14 7.13 7.96
CA ARG A 153 -6.56 6.74 8.03
C ARG A 153 -7.49 7.94 8.07
N HIS A 154 -7.13 8.98 8.82
CA HIS A 154 -7.93 10.20 8.89
C HIS A 154 -7.99 10.91 7.54
N LEU A 155 -6.85 11.07 6.86
CA LEU A 155 -6.77 11.69 5.53
C LEU A 155 -7.67 10.98 4.52
N THR A 156 -7.58 9.65 4.47
CA THR A 156 -8.34 8.84 3.50
C THR A 156 -9.83 8.83 3.81
N PHE A 157 -10.20 8.87 5.10
CA PHE A 157 -11.58 9.05 5.53
C PHE A 157 -12.15 10.39 5.05
N VAL A 158 -11.44 11.50 5.27
CA VAL A 158 -11.87 12.84 4.83
C VAL A 158 -12.03 12.90 3.30
N ASP A 159 -11.14 12.24 2.56
CA ASP A 159 -11.22 12.16 1.10
C ASP A 159 -12.42 11.37 0.60
N SER A 160 -12.74 10.25 1.25
CA SER A 160 -13.91 9.43 0.90
C SER A 160 -15.21 10.22 1.06
N ILE A 161 -15.32 11.08 2.09
CA ILE A 161 -16.46 11.98 2.28
C ILE A 161 -16.54 13.03 1.15
N LYS A 162 -15.40 13.64 0.79
CA LYS A 162 -15.36 14.71 -0.23
C LYS A 162 -15.66 14.23 -1.64
N SER A 163 -15.27 13.01 -1.98
CA SER A 163 -15.28 12.51 -3.36
C SER A 163 -16.65 12.09 -3.90
N LYS A 164 -17.70 11.97 -3.07
CA LYS A 164 -19.05 11.47 -3.45
C LYS A 164 -19.05 10.14 -4.23
N SER A 165 -17.92 9.45 -4.33
CA SER A 165 -17.82 8.17 -5.02
C SER A 165 -18.31 7.09 -4.07
N ASN A 166 -19.40 6.42 -4.44
CA ASN A 166 -19.81 5.19 -3.79
C ASN A 166 -18.68 4.16 -3.99
N SER A 167 -18.14 3.65 -2.88
CA SER A 167 -16.97 2.76 -2.77
C SER A 167 -15.61 3.47 -2.96
N ASN A 168 -14.93 3.69 -1.84
CA ASN A 168 -13.49 3.98 -1.76
C ASN A 168 -13.05 3.68 -0.32
N GLY A 169 -13.09 2.40 0.05
CA GLY A 169 -12.50 1.96 1.31
C GLY A 169 -10.98 2.06 1.23
N HIS A 170 -10.37 2.53 2.31
CA HIS A 170 -8.92 2.53 2.43
C HIS A 170 -8.52 1.97 3.78
N GLU A 171 -7.95 0.77 3.77
CA GLU A 171 -7.36 0.18 4.97
C GLU A 171 -5.87 0.52 5.07
N VAL A 172 -5.45 1.12 6.19
CA VAL A 172 -4.04 1.35 6.52
C VAL A 172 -3.68 0.45 7.70
N ILE A 173 -2.78 -0.50 7.48
CA ILE A 173 -2.45 -1.61 8.39
C ILE A 173 -1.06 -1.40 8.98
#